data_AF-A0A364KQM5-F1
#
_entry.id   AF-A0A364KQM5-F1
#
_cell.length_a   1.000
_cell.length_b   1.000
_cell.length_c   1.000
_cell.angle_alpha   90.00
_cell.angle_beta   90.00
_cell.angle_gamma   90.00
#
_symmetry.space_group_name_H-M   'P 1'
#
loop_
_entity.id
_entity.type
_entity.pdbx_description
1 polymer ?
#
loop_
_entity_poly.entity_id
_entity_poly.type
_entity_poly.pdbx_seq_one_letter_code
_entity_poly.pdbx_strand_id
1 'polypeptide(L)'
;MSLILWLIAGIISTCGAMVMLEFGSAIPRSGGIKIYLERSFSPKLLQTCVYLFYCVFLQVSASNAYTFSSYLLLATGVDQTTWKVRGVATASAVFAVGGHLRIDNPHNFDISTSFQGTSSNGYNIGTALLNAIFAFQGYDNVNAVLSEVKDPKRTLQIALPSAMAVITFAAVPKEDFISSKITIAASLFRNVFGDSAATKALPALVAISALGHLLGIAFTVPRVIQELAKDGVTPFPNTIMQNRPFKTPIFALALHLGVTILFICAPPAGDAFNFIVSLSSYPTTFLLTAITIGLVKLRLSNTERWNPTRPTPWFVIALYIAGNIFLLVMPFVRPPNGKGNTSLPYWLTSVVALGILSLGVIYYVLRFVLAPRVFGYVLQPTVVDLSDGSQVTRYKTIR
;
A
#
# COMPACT_ATOMS: atom_id res chain seq x y z
N MET A 1 -16.05 -0.87 -19.73
CA MET A 1 -15.61 -1.77 -18.63
C MET A 1 -14.73 -1.10 -17.57
N SER A 2 -13.70 -0.31 -17.92
CA SER A 2 -12.74 0.22 -16.93
C SER A 2 -13.37 1.02 -15.78
N LEU A 3 -14.34 1.91 -16.04
CA LEU A 3 -15.04 2.66 -14.99
C LEU A 3 -15.80 1.76 -14.00
N ILE A 4 -16.34 0.63 -14.47
CA ILE A 4 -16.99 -0.36 -13.61
C ILE A 4 -15.96 -1.00 -12.68
N LEU A 5 -14.78 -1.35 -13.18
CA LEU A 5 -13.70 -1.90 -12.35
C LEU A 5 -13.21 -0.88 -11.32
N TRP A 6 -13.13 0.39 -11.68
CA TRP A 6 -12.82 1.47 -10.73
C TRP A 6 -13.87 1.63 -9.64
N LEU A 7 -15.16 1.55 -9.99
CA LEU A 7 -16.25 1.56 -9.02
C LEU A 7 -16.17 0.35 -8.07
N ILE A 8 -15.95 -0.85 -8.63
CA ILE A 8 -15.78 -2.09 -7.83
C ILE A 8 -14.57 -1.97 -6.90
N ALA A 9 -13.43 -1.46 -7.39
CA ALA A 9 -12.24 -1.22 -6.58
C ALA A 9 -12.54 -0.26 -5.43
N GLY A 10 -13.22 0.86 -5.71
CA GLY A 10 -13.65 1.82 -4.69
C GLY A 10 -14.54 1.16 -3.62
N ILE A 11 -15.53 0.36 -4.02
CA ILE A 11 -16.39 -0.38 -3.10
C ILE A 11 -15.57 -1.35 -2.24
N ILE A 12 -14.68 -2.15 -2.83
CA ILE A 12 -13.82 -3.09 -2.10
C ILE A 12 -12.96 -2.34 -1.07
N SER A 13 -12.32 -1.24 -1.48
CA SER A 13 -11.50 -0.40 -0.61
C SER A 13 -12.31 0.25 0.52
N THR A 14 -13.54 0.70 0.26
CA THR A 14 -14.42 1.23 1.31
C THR A 14 -14.79 0.14 2.31
N CYS A 15 -15.06 -1.09 1.85
CA CYS A 15 -15.30 -2.21 2.75
C CYS A 15 -14.07 -2.50 3.63
N GLY A 16 -12.87 -2.49 3.04
CA GLY A 16 -11.61 -2.63 3.78
C GLY A 16 -11.37 -1.53 4.80
N ALA A 17 -11.69 -0.28 4.45
CA ALA A 17 -11.64 0.86 5.34
C ALA A 17 -12.59 0.70 6.54
N MET A 18 -13.82 0.22 6.32
CA MET A 18 -14.76 -0.07 7.42
C MET A 18 -14.24 -1.16 8.37
N VAL A 19 -13.61 -2.21 7.85
CA VAL A 19 -12.97 -3.25 8.67
C VAL A 19 -11.84 -2.65 9.53
N MET A 20 -11.00 -1.79 8.95
CA MET A 20 -9.92 -1.11 9.68
C MET A 20 -10.46 -0.12 10.72
N LEU A 21 -11.57 0.56 10.42
CA LEU A 21 -12.26 1.45 11.35
C LEU A 21 -12.74 0.70 12.60
N GLU A 22 -13.31 -0.50 12.41
CA GLU A 22 -13.76 -1.32 13.52
C GLU A 22 -12.60 -1.69 14.44
N PHE A 23 -11.51 -2.21 13.87
CA PHE A 23 -10.30 -2.51 14.63
C PHE A 23 -9.72 -1.28 15.33
N GLY A 24 -9.62 -0.14 14.64
CA GLY A 24 -9.11 1.11 15.22
C GLY A 24 -9.99 1.63 16.35
N SER A 25 -11.30 1.42 16.29
CA SER A 25 -12.24 1.80 17.35
C SER A 25 -12.16 0.90 18.58
N ALA A 26 -11.95 -0.41 18.36
CA ALA A 26 -11.83 -1.42 19.41
C ALA A 26 -10.45 -1.43 20.07
N ILE A 27 -9.39 -1.13 19.30
CA ILE A 27 -7.99 -1.16 19.73
C ILE A 27 -7.34 0.18 19.34
N PRO A 28 -7.57 1.26 20.13
CA PRO A 28 -7.05 2.60 19.83
C PRO A 28 -5.57 2.71 20.22
N ARG A 29 -4.71 1.87 19.62
CA ARG A 29 -3.26 1.84 19.84
C ARG A 29 -2.52 1.93 18.52
N SER A 30 -1.38 2.61 18.52
CA SER A 30 -0.47 2.68 17.38
C SER A 30 0.14 1.32 17.07
N GLY A 31 0.17 0.96 15.79
CA GLY A 31 0.75 -0.29 15.30
C GLY A 31 -0.05 -0.96 14.19
N GLY A 32 -1.29 -0.50 13.92
CA GLY A 32 -2.09 -0.89 12.76
C GLY A 32 -2.15 -2.41 12.52
N ILE A 33 -1.84 -2.81 11.28
CA ILE A 33 -1.87 -4.20 10.79
C ILE A 33 -1.20 -5.18 11.76
N LYS A 34 -0.03 -4.83 12.30
CA LYS A 34 0.72 -5.67 13.25
C LYS A 34 -0.12 -6.05 14.47
N ILE A 35 -0.65 -5.05 15.16
CA ILE A 35 -1.40 -5.26 16.41
C ILE A 35 -2.71 -6.01 16.12
N TYR A 36 -3.34 -5.73 14.98
CA TYR A 36 -4.58 -6.40 14.59
C TYR A 36 -4.34 -7.89 14.30
N LEU A 37 -3.22 -8.24 13.64
CA LEU A 37 -2.82 -9.64 13.44
C LEU A 37 -2.46 -10.33 14.77
N GLU A 38 -1.66 -9.69 15.63
CA GLU A 38 -1.30 -10.24 16.95
C GLU A 38 -2.52 -10.44 17.88
N ARG A 39 -3.53 -9.58 17.75
CA ARG A 39 -4.79 -9.73 18.50
C ARG A 39 -5.63 -10.89 17.97
N SER A 40 -5.59 -11.14 16.66
CA SER A 40 -6.44 -12.10 15.96
C SER A 40 -5.89 -13.52 15.98
N PHE A 41 -4.56 -13.67 15.87
CA PHE A 41 -3.89 -14.95 15.66
C PHE A 41 -2.79 -15.20 16.70
N SER A 42 -2.62 -16.46 17.07
CA SER A 42 -1.53 -16.95 17.92
C SER A 42 -0.65 -17.91 17.13
N PRO A 43 0.68 -17.96 17.38
CA PRO A 43 1.44 -17.13 18.32
C PRO A 43 1.61 -15.67 17.86
N LYS A 44 1.57 -14.71 18.79
CA LYS A 44 1.72 -13.27 18.47
C LYS A 44 3.03 -12.97 17.74
N LEU A 45 4.11 -13.54 18.25
CA LEU A 45 5.46 -13.34 17.73
C LEU A 45 5.62 -13.77 16.26
N LEU A 46 4.88 -14.81 15.84
CA LEU A 46 4.84 -15.22 14.43
C LEU A 46 4.24 -14.11 13.56
N GLN A 47 3.13 -13.50 14.01
CA GLN A 47 2.48 -12.40 13.29
C GLN A 47 3.40 -11.20 13.17
N THR A 48 4.12 -10.87 14.25
CA THR A 48 5.14 -9.82 14.26
C THR A 48 6.27 -10.10 13.27
N CYS A 49 6.73 -11.36 13.15
CA CYS A 49 7.79 -11.74 12.21
C CYS A 49 7.32 -11.67 10.75
N VAL A 50 6.10 -12.12 10.44
CA VAL A 50 5.52 -11.98 9.09
C VAL A 50 5.37 -10.50 8.72
N TYR A 51 4.86 -9.69 9.64
CA TYR A 51 4.72 -8.25 9.44
C TYR A 51 6.07 -7.54 9.28
N LEU A 52 7.11 -7.98 9.99
CA LEU A 52 8.48 -7.47 9.80
C LEU A 52 8.96 -7.66 8.36
N PHE A 53 8.80 -8.86 7.80
CA PHE A 53 9.22 -9.13 6.42
C PHE A 53 8.38 -8.33 5.42
N TYR A 54 7.08 -8.17 5.67
CA TYR A 54 6.23 -7.28 4.88
C TYR A 54 6.75 -5.83 4.89
N CYS A 55 7.00 -5.25 6.06
CA CYS A 55 7.47 -3.86 6.17
C CYS A 55 8.86 -3.65 5.56
N VAL A 56 9.77 -4.61 5.72
CA VAL A 56 11.14 -4.49 5.21
C VAL A 56 11.17 -4.63 3.69
N PHE A 57 10.46 -5.62 3.14
CA PHE A 57 10.63 -6.03 1.74
C PHE A 57 9.50 -5.61 0.79
N LEU A 58 8.28 -5.41 1.27
CA LEU A 58 7.10 -5.28 0.41
C LEU A 58 6.46 -3.89 0.49
N GLN A 59 6.73 -3.13 1.55
CA GLN A 59 6.28 -1.75 1.70
C GLN A 59 7.25 -0.77 1.02
N VAL A 60 7.48 -0.94 -0.28
CA VAL A 60 8.52 -0.25 -1.03
C VAL A 60 7.95 0.92 -1.84
N SER A 61 8.63 2.08 -1.81
CA SER A 61 8.20 3.28 -2.55
C SER A 61 8.67 3.32 -4.01
N ALA A 62 9.14 2.20 -4.55
CA ALA A 62 9.82 2.15 -5.83
C ALA A 62 8.92 2.57 -7.01
N SER A 63 7.60 2.29 -6.95
CA SER A 63 6.65 2.74 -7.97
C SER A 63 6.53 4.27 -8.01
N ASN A 64 6.46 4.92 -6.85
CA ASN A 64 6.40 6.38 -6.75
C ASN A 64 7.73 7.06 -7.09
N ALA A 65 8.87 6.41 -6.82
CA ALA A 65 10.18 6.86 -7.31
C ALA A 65 10.24 6.85 -8.84
N TYR A 66 9.72 5.78 -9.46
CA TYR A 66 9.62 5.66 -10.91
C TYR A 66 8.69 6.73 -11.51
N THR A 67 7.52 6.96 -10.89
CA THR A 67 6.59 8.03 -11.28
C THR A 67 7.25 9.40 -11.17
N PHE A 68 7.90 9.71 -10.05
CA PHE A 68 8.63 10.96 -9.84
C PHE A 68 9.66 11.19 -10.94
N SER A 69 10.51 10.20 -11.21
CA SER A 69 11.55 10.29 -12.24
C SER A 69 10.96 10.51 -13.63
N SER A 70 9.94 9.74 -14.01
CA SER A 70 9.30 9.83 -15.34
C SER A 70 8.67 11.19 -15.59
N TYR A 71 7.96 11.73 -14.60
CA TYR A 71 7.32 13.04 -14.69
C TYR A 71 8.30 14.20 -14.52
N LEU A 72 9.38 14.03 -13.76
CA LEU A 72 10.45 15.01 -13.65
C LEU A 72 11.20 15.18 -14.98
N LEU A 73 11.58 14.09 -15.64
CA LEU A 73 12.22 14.13 -16.96
C LEU A 73 11.33 14.80 -18.01
N LEU A 74 10.00 14.58 -17.93
CA LEU A 74 9.03 15.28 -18.76
C LEU A 74 8.95 16.78 -18.44
N ALA A 75 9.17 17.17 -17.18
CA ALA A 75 9.13 18.56 -16.72
C ALA A 75 10.41 19.36 -17.00
N THR A 76 11.58 18.71 -17.11
CA THR A 76 12.88 19.39 -17.31
C THR A 76 13.05 20.08 -18.67
N GLY A 77 12.09 19.95 -19.59
CA GLY A 77 12.02 20.73 -20.84
C GLY A 77 11.31 22.09 -20.72
N VAL A 78 11.10 22.64 -19.52
CA VAL A 78 10.29 23.84 -19.28
C VAL A 78 11.01 24.82 -18.34
N ASP A 79 11.09 26.09 -18.73
CA ASP A 79 11.54 27.18 -17.85
C ASP A 79 10.61 27.37 -16.66
N GLN A 80 11.10 27.07 -15.46
CA GLN A 80 10.31 27.08 -14.23
C GLN A 80 10.43 28.41 -13.50
N THR A 81 9.29 29.03 -13.19
CA THR A 81 9.19 30.17 -12.26
C THR A 81 8.21 29.82 -11.15
N THR A 82 8.54 30.13 -9.90
CA THR A 82 7.76 29.78 -8.68
C THR A 82 6.28 30.16 -8.76
N TRP A 83 5.96 31.31 -9.36
CA TRP A 83 4.58 31.76 -9.54
C TRP A 83 3.80 30.99 -10.61
N LYS A 84 4.47 30.50 -11.66
CA LYS A 84 3.85 29.65 -12.70
C LYS A 84 3.47 28.28 -12.12
N VAL A 85 4.35 27.68 -11.30
CA VAL A 85 4.10 26.40 -10.64
C VAL A 85 2.94 26.51 -9.65
N ARG A 86 2.88 27.56 -8.82
CA ARG A 86 1.78 27.80 -7.89
C ARG A 86 0.45 28.10 -8.58
N GLY A 87 0.46 28.93 -9.62
CA GLY A 87 -0.74 29.23 -10.42
C GLY A 87 -1.32 28.00 -11.10
N VAL A 88 -0.47 27.13 -11.66
CA VAL A 88 -0.91 25.89 -12.31
C VAL A 88 -1.36 24.83 -11.31
N ALA A 89 -0.77 24.74 -10.11
CA ALA A 89 -1.21 23.82 -9.05
C ALA A 89 -2.65 24.13 -8.60
N THR A 90 -2.92 25.41 -8.33
CA THR A 90 -4.25 25.88 -7.94
C THR A 90 -5.24 25.74 -9.09
N ALA A 91 -4.84 26.06 -10.33
CA ALA A 91 -5.69 25.86 -11.51
C ALA A 91 -6.03 24.38 -11.73
N SER A 92 -5.07 23.46 -11.60
CA SER A 92 -5.31 22.03 -11.80
C SER A 92 -6.30 21.45 -10.78
N ALA A 93 -6.23 21.87 -9.52
CA ALA A 93 -7.16 21.48 -8.47
C ALA A 93 -8.59 22.02 -8.71
N VAL A 94 -8.71 23.22 -9.29
CA VAL A 94 -10.01 23.86 -9.61
C VAL A 94 -10.61 23.34 -10.92
N PHE A 95 -9.79 23.06 -11.94
CA PHE A 95 -10.26 22.66 -13.27
C PHE A 95 -10.43 21.15 -13.46
N ALA A 96 -9.92 20.30 -12.55
CA ALA A 96 -10.34 18.89 -12.47
C ALA A 96 -11.87 18.74 -12.29
N VAL A 97 -12.55 19.81 -11.88
CA VAL A 97 -14.01 19.89 -11.70
C VAL A 97 -14.72 20.60 -12.87
N GLY A 98 -14.01 21.26 -13.81
CA GLY A 98 -14.63 22.17 -14.80
C GLY A 98 -14.00 22.24 -16.20
N GLY A 99 -13.10 21.33 -16.57
CA GLY A 99 -12.47 21.35 -17.90
C GLY A 99 -13.39 20.84 -19.03
N HIS A 100 -13.58 21.64 -20.07
CA HIS A 100 -14.16 21.19 -21.35
C HIS A 100 -13.06 20.58 -22.24
N LEU A 101 -13.36 19.47 -22.92
CA LEU A 101 -12.45 18.82 -23.88
C LEU A 101 -12.20 19.75 -25.08
N ARG A 102 -10.92 19.92 -25.47
CA ARG A 102 -10.53 20.64 -26.70
C ARG A 102 -10.36 19.72 -27.91
N ILE A 103 -10.72 18.46 -27.74
CA ILE A 103 -10.77 17.45 -28.80
C ILE A 103 -12.23 17.19 -29.13
N ASP A 104 -12.49 16.76 -30.37
CA ASP A 104 -13.81 16.25 -30.75
C ASP A 104 -14.23 15.12 -29.81
N ASN A 105 -15.54 15.04 -29.51
CA ASN A 105 -16.05 14.07 -28.54
C ASN A 105 -15.58 12.66 -28.94
N PRO A 106 -14.75 11.99 -28.12
CA PRO A 106 -14.18 10.70 -28.49
C PRO A 106 -15.21 9.55 -28.43
N HIS A 107 -16.49 9.83 -28.16
CA HIS A 107 -17.57 8.85 -28.09
C HIS A 107 -17.29 7.70 -27.10
N ASN A 108 -16.46 7.95 -26.08
CA ASN A 108 -16.01 6.94 -25.11
C ASN A 108 -17.16 6.31 -24.28
N PHE A 109 -18.29 7.01 -24.17
CA PHE A 109 -19.47 6.58 -23.41
C PHE A 109 -20.58 5.95 -24.26
N ASP A 110 -20.37 5.81 -25.57
CA ASP A 110 -21.34 5.17 -26.45
C ASP A 110 -21.41 3.67 -26.16
N ILE A 111 -22.56 3.19 -25.70
CA ILE A 111 -22.77 1.81 -25.23
C ILE A 111 -22.32 0.77 -26.27
N SER A 112 -22.48 1.07 -27.57
CA SER A 112 -22.12 0.22 -28.70
C SER A 112 -20.60 0.01 -28.86
N THR A 113 -19.77 0.96 -28.39
CA THR A 113 -18.31 0.94 -28.54
C THR A 113 -17.57 0.79 -27.21
N SER A 114 -18.14 1.26 -26.09
CA SER A 114 -17.50 1.31 -24.76
C SER A 114 -17.11 -0.06 -24.17
N PHE A 115 -17.69 -1.14 -24.67
CA PHE A 115 -17.36 -2.52 -24.25
C PHE A 115 -16.54 -3.30 -25.27
N GLN A 116 -16.23 -2.72 -26.44
CA GLN A 116 -15.44 -3.40 -27.46
C GLN A 116 -13.98 -3.61 -27.00
N GLY A 117 -13.51 -4.84 -27.17
CA GLY A 117 -12.17 -5.27 -26.71
C GLY A 117 -12.08 -5.52 -25.20
N THR A 118 -13.22 -5.64 -24.50
CA THR A 118 -13.22 -6.03 -23.09
C THR A 118 -12.81 -7.49 -22.93
N SER A 119 -11.90 -7.75 -21.99
CA SER A 119 -11.56 -9.11 -21.59
C SER A 119 -12.59 -9.69 -20.62
N SER A 120 -13.05 -10.91 -20.88
CA SER A 120 -13.84 -11.74 -19.95
C SER A 120 -12.97 -12.65 -19.06
N ASN A 121 -11.66 -12.70 -19.30
CA ASN A 121 -10.75 -13.54 -18.53
C ASN A 121 -10.49 -12.97 -17.13
N GLY A 122 -10.58 -13.85 -16.12
CA GLY A 122 -10.43 -13.49 -14.71
C GLY A 122 -9.08 -12.89 -14.33
N TYR A 123 -7.97 -13.32 -14.96
CA TYR A 123 -6.65 -12.72 -14.72
C TYR A 123 -6.65 -11.24 -15.06
N ASN A 124 -7.10 -10.89 -16.28
CA ASN A 124 -7.11 -9.51 -16.75
C ASN A 124 -7.98 -8.61 -15.87
N ILE A 125 -9.13 -9.13 -15.43
CA ILE A 125 -10.03 -8.42 -14.50
C ILE A 125 -9.37 -8.26 -13.12
N GLY A 126 -8.78 -9.33 -12.59
CA GLY A 126 -8.09 -9.34 -11.31
C GLY A 126 -6.92 -8.37 -11.24
N THR A 127 -6.05 -8.37 -12.24
CA THR A 127 -4.91 -7.45 -12.27
C THR A 127 -5.36 -6.00 -12.49
N ALA A 128 -6.40 -5.76 -13.30
CA ALA A 128 -6.96 -4.42 -13.46
C ALA A 128 -7.57 -3.89 -12.15
N LEU A 129 -8.28 -4.73 -11.39
CA LEU A 129 -8.81 -4.38 -10.07
C LEU A 129 -7.70 -4.13 -9.06
N LEU A 130 -6.65 -4.95 -9.05
CA LEU A 130 -5.49 -4.79 -8.15
C LEU A 130 -4.77 -3.46 -8.42
N ASN A 131 -4.59 -3.11 -9.70
CA ASN A 131 -4.04 -1.81 -10.10
C ASN A 131 -4.96 -0.63 -9.72
N ALA A 132 -6.28 -0.78 -9.84
CA ALA A 132 -7.22 0.26 -9.44
C ALA A 132 -7.21 0.45 -7.91
N ILE A 133 -7.20 -0.65 -7.13
CA ILE A 133 -7.16 -0.62 -5.66
C ILE A 133 -5.89 0.06 -5.14
N PHE A 134 -4.76 -0.05 -5.84
CA PHE A 134 -3.54 0.68 -5.50
C PHE A 134 -3.78 2.19 -5.36
N ALA A 135 -4.65 2.79 -6.19
CA ALA A 135 -4.98 4.21 -6.10
C ALA A 135 -5.85 4.57 -4.87
N PHE A 136 -6.54 3.59 -4.30
CA PHE A 136 -7.32 3.74 -3.07
C PHE A 136 -6.54 3.33 -1.81
N GLN A 137 -5.33 2.78 -1.95
CA GLN A 137 -4.56 2.24 -0.83
C GLN A 137 -4.01 3.35 0.08
N GLY A 138 -3.84 3.05 1.37
CA GLY A 138 -3.30 3.96 2.37
C GLY A 138 -4.31 4.46 3.39
N TYR A 139 -5.58 4.07 3.25
CA TYR A 139 -6.63 4.34 4.24
C TYR A 139 -6.32 3.71 5.62
N ASP A 140 -5.47 2.68 5.67
CA ASP A 140 -5.03 1.97 6.87
C ASP A 140 -3.82 2.62 7.57
N ASN A 141 -3.15 3.58 6.93
CA ASN A 141 -1.95 4.23 7.49
C ASN A 141 -2.23 4.98 8.80
N VAL A 142 -3.42 5.57 8.94
CA VAL A 142 -3.83 6.29 10.16
C VAL A 142 -3.87 5.36 11.39
N ASN A 143 -4.16 4.07 11.18
CA ASN A 143 -4.16 3.07 12.25
C ASN A 143 -2.74 2.77 12.79
N ALA A 144 -1.68 3.06 12.01
CA ALA A 144 -0.31 2.89 12.46
C ALA A 144 0.12 3.97 13.47
N VAL A 145 -0.41 5.19 13.35
CA VAL A 145 -0.04 6.37 14.18
C VAL A 145 -1.18 6.86 15.06
N LEU A 146 -2.06 5.94 15.45
CA LEU A 146 -3.32 6.27 16.11
C LEU A 146 -3.16 6.99 17.47
N SER A 147 -2.01 6.81 18.15
CA SER A 147 -1.67 7.50 19.40
C SER A 147 -1.38 8.99 19.22
N GLU A 148 -1.04 9.44 18.01
CA GLU A 148 -0.79 10.86 17.70
C GLU A 148 -2.07 11.58 17.26
N VAL A 149 -3.13 10.83 17.00
CA VAL A 149 -4.42 11.38 16.56
C VAL A 149 -5.21 11.89 17.77
N LYS A 150 -5.65 13.15 17.71
CA LYS A 150 -6.57 13.70 18.72
C LYS A 150 -7.95 13.04 18.57
N ASP A 151 -8.45 12.48 19.67
CA ASP A 151 -9.70 11.70 19.72
C ASP A 151 -9.82 10.66 18.57
N PRO A 152 -9.03 9.58 18.60
CA PRO A 152 -8.93 8.65 17.48
C PRO A 152 -10.27 7.99 17.12
N LYS A 153 -11.13 7.73 18.10
CA LYS A 153 -12.44 7.08 17.88
C LYS A 153 -13.34 7.94 17.00
N ARG A 154 -13.48 9.23 17.34
CA ARG A 154 -14.30 10.17 16.56
C ARG A 154 -13.65 10.51 15.22
N THR A 155 -12.34 10.76 15.23
CA THR A 155 -11.60 11.18 14.03
C THR A 155 -11.65 10.11 12.94
N LEU A 156 -11.42 8.83 13.28
CA LEU A 156 -11.50 7.75 12.31
C LEU A 156 -12.91 7.60 11.70
N GLN A 157 -13.97 7.79 12.50
CA GLN A 157 -15.36 7.64 12.04
C GLN A 157 -15.79 8.71 11.04
N ILE A 158 -15.14 9.88 11.04
CA ILE A 158 -15.45 10.99 10.14
C ILE A 158 -14.47 11.02 8.97
N ALA A 159 -13.17 10.96 9.26
CA ALA A 159 -12.12 11.14 8.26
C ALA A 159 -12.07 9.98 7.25
N LEU A 160 -12.31 8.75 7.69
CA LEU A 160 -12.18 7.59 6.81
C LEU A 160 -13.31 7.52 5.75
N PRO A 161 -14.60 7.67 6.11
CA PRO A 161 -15.66 7.71 5.10
C PRO A 161 -15.57 8.95 4.21
N SER A 162 -15.21 10.12 4.76
CA SER A 162 -15.08 11.34 3.96
C SER A 162 -13.94 11.25 2.95
N ALA A 163 -12.79 10.69 3.32
CA ALA A 163 -11.67 10.47 2.41
C ALA A 163 -12.05 9.54 1.25
N MET A 164 -12.79 8.47 1.52
CA MET A 164 -13.24 7.53 0.48
C MET A 164 -14.28 8.17 -0.47
N ALA A 165 -15.08 9.12 0.00
CA ALA A 165 -16.11 9.78 -0.82
C ALA A 165 -15.57 10.84 -1.79
N VAL A 166 -14.40 11.41 -1.52
CA VAL A 166 -13.80 12.51 -2.32
C VAL A 166 -13.03 12.01 -3.55
N ILE A 167 -12.97 10.71 -3.79
CA ILE A 167 -12.16 10.15 -4.88
C ILE A 167 -12.88 10.34 -6.23
N THR A 168 -12.32 11.23 -7.06
CA THR A 168 -12.90 11.66 -8.34
C THR A 168 -12.41 10.81 -9.53
N PHE A 169 -13.26 10.64 -10.54
CA PHE A 169 -12.93 9.99 -11.81
C PHE A 169 -12.55 11.02 -12.89
N ALA A 170 -11.59 10.67 -13.75
CA ALA A 170 -11.25 11.46 -14.94
C ALA A 170 -11.16 10.55 -16.19
N ALA A 171 -11.61 11.05 -17.34
CA ALA A 171 -11.72 10.29 -18.59
C ALA A 171 -10.69 10.75 -19.64
N VAL A 172 -9.97 9.80 -20.24
CA VAL A 172 -8.98 10.00 -21.33
C VAL A 172 -9.37 9.10 -22.51
N PRO A 173 -9.19 9.53 -23.79
CA PRO A 173 -9.36 8.66 -24.94
C PRO A 173 -8.59 7.34 -24.83
N LYS A 174 -9.20 6.24 -25.29
CA LYS A 174 -8.67 4.87 -25.14
C LYS A 174 -7.28 4.69 -25.78
N GLU A 175 -7.05 5.28 -26.95
CA GLU A 175 -5.80 5.12 -27.71
C GLU A 175 -4.64 5.88 -27.03
N ASP A 176 -4.89 7.12 -26.59
CA ASP A 176 -3.94 7.91 -25.79
C ASP A 176 -3.64 7.23 -24.46
N PHE A 177 -4.64 6.62 -23.82
CA PHE A 177 -4.47 5.92 -22.56
C PHE A 177 -3.51 4.72 -22.69
N ILE A 178 -3.61 3.95 -23.78
CA ILE A 178 -2.76 2.78 -24.03
C ILE A 178 -1.34 3.22 -24.43
N SER A 179 -1.20 4.29 -25.21
CA SER A 179 0.10 4.74 -25.72
C SER A 179 0.94 5.47 -24.66
N SER A 180 0.30 6.25 -23.77
CA SER A 180 1.00 7.09 -22.79
C SER A 180 1.61 6.36 -21.60
N LYS A 181 1.28 5.07 -21.40
CA LYS A 181 1.75 4.17 -20.34
C LYS A 181 1.65 4.76 -18.91
N ILE A 182 2.56 5.68 -18.54
CA ILE A 182 2.75 6.21 -17.19
C ILE A 182 2.41 7.71 -17.13
N THR A 183 2.52 8.44 -18.25
CA THR A 183 2.29 9.89 -18.33
C THR A 183 0.86 10.24 -18.75
N ILE A 184 -0.12 9.39 -18.40
CA ILE A 184 -1.53 9.53 -18.77
C ILE A 184 -2.11 10.87 -18.30
N ALA A 185 -1.69 11.36 -17.12
CA ALA A 185 -2.09 12.68 -16.65
C ALA A 185 -1.58 13.79 -17.58
N ALA A 186 -0.36 13.71 -18.10
CA ALA A 186 0.13 14.72 -19.06
C ALA A 186 -0.71 14.72 -20.35
N SER A 187 -1.09 13.55 -20.86
CA SER A 187 -1.95 13.42 -22.04
C SER A 187 -3.37 13.94 -21.81
N LEU A 188 -4.00 13.60 -20.69
CA LEU A 188 -5.32 14.13 -20.31
C LEU A 188 -5.32 15.66 -20.37
N PHE A 189 -4.31 16.28 -19.77
CA PHE A 189 -4.27 17.73 -19.67
C PHE A 189 -3.90 18.38 -21.00
N ARG A 190 -3.08 17.74 -21.84
CA ARG A 190 -2.91 18.19 -23.23
C ARG A 190 -4.25 18.19 -23.98
N ASN A 191 -5.06 17.16 -23.79
CA ASN A 191 -6.36 17.03 -24.46
C ASN A 191 -7.41 18.04 -23.96
N VAL A 192 -7.31 18.46 -22.68
CA VAL A 192 -8.22 19.45 -22.09
C VAL A 192 -7.74 20.88 -22.30
N PHE A 193 -6.43 21.14 -22.21
CA PHE A 193 -5.86 22.49 -22.19
C PHE A 193 -5.03 22.85 -23.42
N GLY A 194 -4.83 21.93 -24.37
CA GLY A 194 -3.94 22.11 -25.52
C GLY A 194 -2.48 22.29 -25.10
N ASP A 195 -1.64 22.82 -25.99
CA ASP A 195 -0.23 23.15 -25.70
C ASP A 195 -0.12 24.47 -24.92
N SER A 196 -0.64 24.46 -23.69
CA SER A 196 -0.63 25.60 -22.76
C SER A 196 0.52 25.53 -21.74
N ALA A 197 0.78 26.65 -21.05
CA ALA A 197 1.70 26.67 -19.92
C ALA A 197 1.30 25.69 -18.80
N ALA A 198 0.00 25.37 -18.66
CA ALA A 198 -0.50 24.40 -17.70
C ALA A 198 -0.04 22.97 -18.04
N THR A 199 -0.11 22.58 -19.32
CA THR A 199 0.35 21.28 -19.84
C THR A 199 1.86 21.08 -19.65
N LYS A 200 2.62 22.19 -19.68
CA LYS A 200 4.07 22.19 -19.44
C LYS A 200 4.45 22.11 -17.95
N ALA A 201 3.70 22.75 -17.06
CA ALA A 201 4.02 22.76 -15.63
C ALA A 201 3.44 21.56 -14.86
N LEU A 202 2.40 20.91 -15.38
CA LEU A 202 1.73 19.83 -14.67
C LEU A 202 2.59 18.59 -14.40
N PRO A 203 3.47 18.13 -15.31
CA PRO A 203 4.36 17.02 -14.98
C PRO A 203 5.20 17.29 -13.73
N ALA A 204 5.60 18.56 -13.51
CA ALA A 204 6.29 18.95 -12.28
C ALA A 204 5.42 18.77 -11.04
N LEU A 205 4.11 19.04 -11.12
CA LEU A 205 3.18 18.87 -9.99
C LEU A 205 2.93 17.40 -9.66
N VAL A 206 2.78 16.55 -10.68
CA VAL A 206 2.68 15.09 -10.48
C VAL A 206 3.98 14.55 -9.87
N ALA A 207 5.14 15.04 -10.33
CA ALA A 207 6.41 14.71 -9.72
C ALA A 207 6.47 15.17 -8.25
N ILE A 208 6.08 16.40 -7.92
CA ILE A 208 6.03 16.90 -6.53
C ILE A 208 5.11 16.05 -5.66
N SER A 209 3.95 15.61 -6.19
CA SER A 209 3.04 14.71 -5.47
C SER A 209 3.68 13.35 -5.18
N ALA A 210 4.31 12.73 -6.19
CA ALA A 210 5.04 11.48 -6.02
C ALA A 210 6.21 11.63 -5.03
N LEU A 211 6.92 12.76 -5.06
CA LEU A 211 7.96 13.11 -4.09
C LEU A 211 7.41 13.26 -2.67
N GLY A 212 6.24 13.90 -2.51
CA GLY A 212 5.57 14.00 -1.22
C GLY A 212 5.27 12.63 -0.61
N HIS A 213 4.79 11.68 -1.43
CA HIS A 213 4.59 10.30 -0.98
C HIS A 213 5.91 9.61 -0.61
N LEU A 214 6.98 9.78 -1.41
CA LEU A 214 8.31 9.24 -1.11
C LEU A 214 8.83 9.72 0.25
N LEU A 215 8.71 11.02 0.52
CA LEU A 215 9.12 11.61 1.80
C LEU A 215 8.27 11.08 2.97
N GLY A 216 6.97 10.91 2.77
CA GLY A 216 6.06 10.34 3.77
C GLY A 216 6.43 8.89 4.13
N ILE A 217 6.72 8.04 3.15
CA ILE A 217 7.12 6.65 3.42
C ILE A 217 8.52 6.56 4.01
N ALA A 218 9.46 7.38 3.53
CA ALA A 218 10.81 7.48 4.11
C ALA A 218 10.78 7.92 5.59
N PHE A 219 9.72 8.61 6.02
CA PHE A 219 9.48 8.96 7.42
C PHE A 219 8.81 7.82 8.20
N THR A 220 7.80 7.17 7.64
CA THR A 220 6.94 6.21 8.35
C THR A 220 7.57 4.82 8.46
N VAL A 221 8.07 4.23 7.36
CA VAL A 221 8.53 2.83 7.34
C VAL A 221 9.75 2.59 8.24
N PRO A 222 10.80 3.42 8.21
CA PRO A 222 11.93 3.25 9.12
C PRO A 222 11.55 3.30 10.60
N ARG A 223 10.54 4.11 10.97
CA ARG A 223 10.02 4.13 12.34
C ARG A 223 9.29 2.84 12.70
N VAL A 224 8.47 2.31 11.79
CA VAL A 224 7.82 1.00 12.01
C VAL A 224 8.87 -0.11 12.19
N ILE A 225 9.92 -0.12 11.37
CA ILE A 225 11.05 -1.07 11.51
C ILE A 225 11.79 -0.85 12.84
N GLN A 226 11.98 0.40 13.27
CA GLN A 226 12.58 0.71 14.57
C GLN A 226 11.70 0.22 15.73
N GLU A 227 10.39 0.38 15.68
CA GLU A 227 9.48 -0.14 16.71
C GLU A 227 9.51 -1.68 16.75
N LEU A 228 9.58 -2.33 15.59
CA LEU A 228 9.80 -3.78 15.52
C LEU A 228 11.17 -4.19 16.09
N ALA A 229 12.20 -3.35 15.94
CA ALA A 229 13.49 -3.59 16.57
C ALA A 229 13.43 -3.43 18.10
N LYS A 230 12.64 -2.48 18.61
CA LYS A 230 12.37 -2.35 20.05
C LYS A 230 11.66 -3.57 20.62
N ASP A 231 10.82 -4.26 19.84
CA ASP A 231 10.23 -5.55 20.22
C ASP A 231 11.23 -6.73 20.22
N GLY A 232 12.47 -6.52 19.78
CA GLY A 232 13.53 -7.52 19.76
C GLY A 232 13.39 -8.56 18.64
N VAL A 233 12.47 -8.36 17.70
CA VAL A 233 12.19 -9.32 16.61
C VAL A 233 13.14 -9.19 15.43
N THR A 234 13.72 -8.01 15.21
CA THR A 234 14.65 -7.80 14.10
C THR A 234 16.00 -8.48 14.33
N PRO A 235 16.74 -8.83 13.27
CA PRO A 235 18.16 -9.14 13.38
C PRO A 235 18.91 -7.91 13.91
N PHE A 236 19.78 -8.08 14.90
CA PHE A 236 20.57 -6.99 15.49
C PHE A 236 19.70 -5.81 15.97
N PRO A 237 18.75 -6.03 16.90
CA PRO A 237 17.77 -5.02 17.28
C PRO A 237 18.42 -3.74 17.83
N ASN A 238 19.52 -3.87 18.57
CA ASN A 238 20.28 -2.74 19.13
C ASN A 238 20.89 -1.83 18.07
N THR A 239 21.18 -2.33 16.87
CA THR A 239 21.71 -1.51 15.76
C THR A 239 20.55 -0.85 15.03
N ILE A 240 19.51 -1.61 14.68
CA ILE A 240 18.37 -1.11 13.90
C ILE A 240 17.59 -0.01 14.64
N MET A 241 17.48 -0.09 15.97
CA MET A 241 16.76 0.93 16.73
C MET A 241 17.54 2.21 17.02
N GLN A 242 18.83 2.31 16.67
CA GLN A 242 19.63 3.47 17.03
C GLN A 242 19.15 4.76 16.37
N ASN A 243 19.11 5.82 17.19
CA ASN A 243 18.82 7.19 16.77
C ASN A 243 20.08 8.06 16.67
N ARG A 244 21.26 7.55 17.05
CA ARG A 244 22.49 8.35 17.06
C ARG A 244 23.16 8.35 15.67
N PRO A 245 23.82 9.45 15.27
CA PRO A 245 23.96 10.72 15.99
C PRO A 245 22.81 11.72 15.75
N PHE A 246 22.03 11.58 14.69
CA PHE A 246 21.12 12.64 14.19
C PHE A 246 19.68 12.62 14.74
N LYS A 247 19.42 11.87 15.82
CA LYS A 247 18.07 11.61 16.37
C LYS A 247 17.10 10.99 15.36
N THR A 248 17.62 10.25 14.38
CA THR A 248 16.86 9.58 13.32
C THR A 248 17.28 8.12 13.19
N PRO A 249 16.37 7.22 12.77
CA PRO A 249 16.66 5.79 12.66
C PRO A 249 17.47 5.48 11.38
N ILE A 250 18.76 5.86 11.36
CA ILE A 250 19.63 5.81 10.17
C ILE A 250 19.74 4.38 9.62
N PHE A 251 19.92 3.38 10.48
CA PHE A 251 20.07 1.99 10.03
C PHE A 251 18.79 1.43 9.42
N ALA A 252 17.64 1.73 10.02
CA ALA A 252 16.34 1.34 9.45
C ALA A 252 16.06 2.07 8.13
N LEU A 253 16.44 3.35 8.04
CA LEU A 253 16.34 4.14 6.81
C LEU A 253 17.25 3.58 5.70
N ALA A 254 18.50 3.25 6.02
CA ALA A 254 19.45 2.66 5.07
C ALA A 254 18.98 1.29 4.58
N LEU A 255 18.43 0.45 5.47
CA LEU A 255 17.82 -0.83 5.10
C LEU A 255 16.66 -0.62 4.13
N HIS A 256 15.73 0.29 4.45
CA HIS A 256 14.59 0.59 3.58
C HIS A 256 15.03 1.15 2.21
N LEU A 257 16.03 2.02 2.20
CA LEU A 257 16.61 2.56 0.96
C LEU A 257 17.26 1.46 0.11
N GLY A 258 18.08 0.59 0.72
CA GLY A 258 18.74 -0.50 0.02
C GLY A 258 17.75 -1.47 -0.62
N VAL A 259 16.69 -1.83 0.10
CA VAL A 259 15.60 -2.65 -0.45
C VAL A 259 14.86 -1.91 -1.57
N THR A 260 14.62 -0.61 -1.42
CA THR A 260 13.98 0.19 -2.46
C THR A 260 14.81 0.23 -3.74
N ILE A 261 16.13 0.42 -3.64
CA ILE A 261 17.05 0.37 -4.78
C ILE A 261 17.03 -1.01 -5.43
N LEU A 262 17.06 -2.09 -4.64
CA LEU A 262 16.97 -3.46 -5.14
C LEU A 262 15.73 -3.66 -6.02
N PHE A 263 14.55 -3.23 -5.56
CA PHE A 263 13.31 -3.39 -6.33
C PHE A 263 13.17 -2.44 -7.52
N ILE A 264 13.88 -1.32 -7.53
CA ILE A 264 13.99 -0.45 -8.71
C ILE A 264 14.87 -1.12 -9.77
N CYS A 265 15.98 -1.74 -9.37
CA CYS A 265 16.99 -2.27 -10.29
C CYS A 265 16.74 -3.72 -10.74
N ALA A 266 16.03 -4.54 -9.95
CA ALA A 266 15.85 -5.96 -10.25
C ALA A 266 14.90 -6.26 -11.44
N PRO A 267 13.77 -5.57 -11.64
CA PRO A 267 12.87 -5.86 -12.74
C PRO A 267 13.41 -5.38 -14.10
N PRO A 268 13.07 -6.05 -15.23
CA PRO A 268 13.43 -5.60 -16.57
C PRO A 268 12.91 -4.20 -16.90
N ALA A 269 13.69 -3.45 -17.69
CA ALA A 269 13.31 -2.12 -18.16
C ALA A 269 11.98 -2.18 -18.94
N GLY A 270 10.99 -1.40 -18.50
CA GLY A 270 9.64 -1.33 -19.09
C GLY A 270 8.54 -2.02 -18.27
N ASP A 271 8.86 -3.07 -17.52
CA ASP A 271 7.90 -3.79 -16.66
C ASP A 271 7.94 -3.35 -15.20
N ALA A 272 9.00 -2.63 -14.81
CA ALA A 272 9.31 -2.31 -13.42
C ALA A 272 8.13 -1.70 -12.66
N PHE A 273 7.42 -0.73 -13.25
CA PHE A 273 6.29 -0.08 -12.58
C PHE A 273 5.17 -1.06 -12.22
N ASN A 274 4.63 -1.78 -13.21
CA ASN A 274 3.52 -2.73 -13.00
C ASN A 274 3.93 -3.89 -12.08
N PHE A 275 5.17 -4.37 -12.22
CA PHE A 275 5.73 -5.40 -11.35
C PHE A 275 5.77 -4.94 -9.89
N ILE A 276 6.29 -3.75 -9.63
CA ILE A 276 6.43 -3.19 -8.28
C ILE A 276 5.06 -2.87 -7.66
N VAL A 277 4.14 -2.30 -8.42
CA VAL A 277 2.75 -2.04 -7.95
C VAL A 277 2.06 -3.35 -7.57
N SER A 278 2.24 -4.40 -8.37
CA SER A 278 1.70 -5.72 -8.05
C SER A 278 2.35 -6.31 -6.80
N LEU A 279 3.67 -6.12 -6.65
CA LEU A 279 4.45 -6.64 -5.55
C LEU A 279 4.17 -5.92 -4.21
N SER A 280 3.70 -4.67 -4.23
CA SER A 280 3.21 -3.98 -3.04
C SER A 280 1.75 -4.33 -2.73
N SER A 281 0.88 -4.30 -3.74
CA SER A 281 -0.56 -4.43 -3.53
C SER A 281 -0.98 -5.85 -3.13
N TYR A 282 -0.41 -6.88 -3.78
CA TYR A 282 -0.77 -8.28 -3.52
C TYR A 282 -0.53 -8.72 -2.07
N PRO A 283 0.66 -8.51 -1.45
CA PRO A 283 0.85 -8.88 -0.05
C PRO A 283 0.04 -8.01 0.92
N THR A 284 -0.22 -6.74 0.59
CA THR A 284 -1.16 -5.93 1.40
C THR A 284 -2.55 -6.57 1.37
N THR A 285 -3.07 -6.94 0.20
CA THR A 285 -4.35 -7.67 0.07
C THR A 285 -4.34 -8.95 0.92
N PHE A 286 -3.25 -9.71 0.89
CA PHE A 286 -3.11 -10.92 1.72
C PHE A 286 -3.21 -10.62 3.23
N LEU A 287 -2.46 -9.63 3.73
CA LEU A 287 -2.49 -9.28 5.15
C LEU A 287 -3.83 -8.70 5.59
N LEU A 288 -4.46 -7.86 4.76
CA LEU A 288 -5.78 -7.30 5.06
C LEU A 288 -6.88 -8.38 5.02
N THR A 289 -6.73 -9.41 4.18
CA THR A 289 -7.59 -10.59 4.19
C THR A 289 -7.44 -11.35 5.49
N ALA A 290 -6.20 -11.59 5.92
CA ALA A 290 -5.92 -12.25 7.21
C ALA A 290 -6.53 -11.46 8.38
N ILE A 291 -6.39 -10.13 8.41
CA ILE A 291 -7.02 -9.26 9.41
C ILE A 291 -8.55 -9.40 9.39
N THR A 292 -9.15 -9.43 8.20
CA THR A 292 -10.62 -9.56 8.08
C THR A 292 -11.10 -10.92 8.56
N ILE A 293 -10.39 -12.00 8.25
CA ILE A 293 -10.65 -13.33 8.82
C ILE A 293 -10.48 -13.31 10.35
N GLY A 294 -9.47 -12.60 10.84
CA GLY A 294 -9.25 -12.33 12.25
C GLY A 294 -10.44 -11.64 12.92
N LEU A 295 -11.02 -10.64 12.26
CA LEU A 295 -12.24 -9.97 12.72
C LEU A 295 -13.42 -10.92 12.85
N VAL A 296 -13.63 -11.75 11.83
CA VAL A 296 -14.69 -12.78 11.85
C VAL A 296 -14.50 -13.71 13.03
N LYS A 297 -13.27 -14.20 13.24
CA LYS A 297 -12.93 -15.04 14.39
C LYS A 297 -13.21 -14.34 15.73
N LEU A 298 -12.80 -13.08 15.88
CA LEU A 298 -13.01 -12.31 17.11
C LEU A 298 -14.49 -12.07 17.40
N ARG A 299 -15.32 -11.85 16.37
CA ARG A 299 -16.77 -11.67 16.50
C ARG A 299 -17.52 -12.96 16.82
N LEU A 300 -17.09 -14.08 16.25
CA LEU A 300 -17.72 -15.38 16.48
C LEU A 300 -17.27 -16.01 17.82
N SER A 301 -16.17 -15.52 18.40
CA SER A 301 -15.67 -16.03 19.67
C SER A 301 -16.41 -15.39 20.86
N ASN A 302 -17.08 -16.23 21.65
CA ASN A 302 -17.76 -15.81 22.88
C ASN A 302 -16.78 -15.39 24.00
N THR A 303 -15.50 -15.75 23.90
CA THR A 303 -14.51 -15.49 24.96
C THR A 303 -13.72 -14.19 24.75
N GLU A 304 -13.71 -13.64 23.54
CA GLU A 304 -12.76 -12.58 23.15
C GLU A 304 -13.23 -11.15 23.48
N ARG A 305 -14.42 -10.99 24.10
CA ARG A 305 -15.05 -9.71 24.50
C ARG A 305 -14.86 -8.60 23.47
N TRP A 306 -15.16 -8.91 22.20
CA TRP A 306 -15.04 -7.95 21.10
C TRP A 306 -16.16 -6.91 21.16
N ASN A 307 -15.82 -5.64 21.44
CA ASN A 307 -16.80 -4.57 21.60
C ASN A 307 -16.37 -3.27 20.88
N PRO A 308 -16.54 -3.18 19.55
CA PRO A 308 -16.22 -1.99 18.78
C PRO A 308 -17.28 -0.90 18.97
N THR A 309 -16.88 0.37 18.87
CA THR A 309 -17.83 1.50 18.93
C THR A 309 -18.80 1.48 17.74
N ARG A 310 -18.33 1.06 16.57
CA ARG A 310 -19.14 0.95 15.34
C ARG A 310 -18.80 -0.37 14.62
N PRO A 311 -19.61 -1.43 14.79
CA PRO A 311 -19.38 -2.69 14.11
C PRO A 311 -19.66 -2.56 12.60
N THR A 312 -18.75 -3.09 11.78
CA THR A 312 -18.92 -3.27 10.33
C THR A 312 -20.05 -4.27 10.07
N PRO A 313 -20.99 -3.97 9.16
CA PRO A 313 -22.05 -4.92 8.81
C PRO A 313 -21.49 -6.24 8.25
N TRP A 314 -22.15 -7.36 8.53
CA TRP A 314 -21.69 -8.68 8.06
C TRP A 314 -21.61 -8.79 6.53
N PHE A 315 -22.54 -8.16 5.79
CA PHE A 315 -22.50 -8.18 4.33
C PHE A 315 -21.27 -7.43 3.77
N VAL A 316 -20.81 -6.36 4.44
CA VAL A 316 -19.59 -5.61 4.06
C VAL A 316 -18.35 -6.48 4.27
N ILE A 317 -18.29 -7.21 5.39
CA ILE A 317 -17.21 -8.15 5.68
C ILE A 317 -17.19 -9.27 4.63
N ALA A 318 -18.35 -9.85 4.31
CA ALA A 318 -18.47 -10.91 3.31
C ALA A 318 -18.06 -10.43 1.91
N LEU A 319 -18.51 -9.23 1.50
CA LEU A 319 -18.13 -8.62 0.24
C LEU A 319 -16.62 -8.37 0.15
N TYR A 320 -16.01 -7.87 1.23
CA TYR A 320 -14.58 -7.63 1.27
C TYR A 320 -13.76 -8.92 1.19
N ILE A 321 -14.16 -9.97 1.93
CA ILE A 321 -13.51 -11.29 1.86
C ILE A 321 -13.65 -11.86 0.45
N ALA A 322 -14.84 -11.81 -0.15
CA ALA A 322 -15.06 -12.31 -1.52
C ALA A 322 -14.19 -11.57 -2.54
N GLY A 323 -14.15 -10.24 -2.48
CA GLY A 323 -13.29 -9.41 -3.34
C GLY A 323 -11.81 -9.74 -3.15
N ASN A 324 -11.35 -9.89 -1.91
CA ASN A 324 -9.96 -10.26 -1.64
C ASN A 324 -9.61 -11.67 -2.11
N ILE A 325 -10.48 -12.67 -1.91
CA ILE A 325 -10.26 -14.02 -2.42
C ILE A 325 -10.14 -13.99 -3.95
N PHE A 326 -11.01 -13.25 -4.63
CA PHE A 326 -10.90 -13.05 -6.07
C PHE A 326 -9.52 -12.47 -6.46
N LEU A 327 -9.07 -11.41 -5.79
CA LEU A 327 -7.78 -10.77 -6.06
C LEU A 327 -6.57 -11.66 -5.75
N LEU A 328 -6.68 -12.57 -4.78
CA LEU A 328 -5.63 -13.51 -4.42
C LEU A 328 -5.56 -14.71 -5.38
N VAL A 329 -6.70 -15.14 -5.93
CA VAL A 329 -6.77 -16.31 -6.83
C VAL A 329 -6.47 -15.94 -8.29
N MET A 330 -7.00 -14.82 -8.78
CA MET A 330 -6.92 -14.46 -10.21
C MET A 330 -5.48 -14.37 -10.77
N PRO A 331 -4.46 -13.90 -10.03
CA PRO A 331 -3.08 -13.89 -10.52
C PRO A 331 -2.50 -15.28 -10.84
N PHE A 332 -3.11 -16.37 -10.38
CA PHE A 332 -2.71 -17.74 -10.72
C PHE A 332 -3.50 -18.35 -11.88
N VAL A 333 -4.58 -17.69 -12.31
CA VAL A 333 -5.37 -18.11 -13.46
C VAL A 333 -4.63 -17.76 -14.74
N ARG A 334 -4.54 -18.71 -15.68
CA ARG A 334 -3.80 -18.52 -16.94
C ARG A 334 -4.48 -17.44 -17.80
N PRO A 335 -3.74 -16.39 -18.22
CA PRO A 335 -4.27 -15.40 -19.16
C PRO A 335 -4.44 -15.99 -20.57
N PRO A 336 -5.31 -15.42 -21.42
CA PRO A 336 -5.67 -16.00 -22.73
C PRO A 336 -4.47 -16.26 -23.65
N ASN A 337 -3.44 -15.39 -23.59
CA ASN A 337 -2.25 -15.46 -24.42
C ASN A 337 -1.02 -16.01 -23.66
N GLY A 338 -1.20 -16.54 -22.45
CA GLY A 338 -0.11 -17.00 -21.58
C GLY A 338 0.84 -15.91 -21.06
N LYS A 339 0.67 -14.67 -21.52
CA LYS A 339 1.41 -13.48 -21.05
C LYS A 339 0.52 -12.63 -20.17
N GLY A 340 1.08 -12.17 -19.05
CA GLY A 340 0.43 -11.25 -18.13
C GLY A 340 0.63 -9.79 -18.51
N ASN A 341 0.54 -8.89 -17.53
CA ASN A 341 0.74 -7.45 -17.72
C ASN A 341 2.21 -7.03 -17.80
N THR A 342 3.13 -7.99 -17.73
CA THR A 342 4.58 -7.83 -17.86
C THR A 342 5.13 -8.92 -18.80
N SER A 343 6.37 -8.76 -19.26
CA SER A 343 7.10 -9.81 -19.99
C SER A 343 7.45 -11.03 -19.11
N LEU A 344 7.37 -10.86 -17.78
CA LEU A 344 7.63 -11.89 -16.79
C LEU A 344 6.43 -12.86 -16.66
N PRO A 345 6.65 -14.07 -16.09
CA PRO A 345 5.56 -15.00 -15.81
C PRO A 345 4.44 -14.34 -14.99
N TYR A 346 3.20 -14.54 -15.42
CA TYR A 346 2.04 -13.80 -14.91
C TYR A 346 1.77 -13.99 -13.40
N TRP A 347 2.23 -15.11 -12.83
CA TRP A 347 2.12 -15.47 -11.41
C TRP A 347 3.34 -15.07 -10.57
N LEU A 348 4.42 -14.56 -11.19
CA LEU A 348 5.71 -14.35 -10.53
C LEU A 348 5.61 -13.37 -9.36
N THR A 349 4.93 -12.24 -9.55
CA THR A 349 4.78 -11.20 -8.51
C THR A 349 4.10 -11.76 -7.26
N SER A 350 3.01 -12.51 -7.44
CA SER A 350 2.26 -13.15 -6.36
C SER A 350 3.10 -14.21 -5.64
N VAL A 351 3.85 -15.04 -6.38
CA VAL A 351 4.75 -16.04 -5.78
C VAL A 351 5.88 -15.38 -5.00
N VAL A 352 6.51 -14.34 -5.53
CA VAL A 352 7.58 -13.59 -4.83
C VAL A 352 7.04 -12.94 -3.56
N ALA A 353 5.86 -12.32 -3.61
CA ALA A 353 5.21 -11.74 -2.43
C ALA A 353 4.94 -12.79 -1.34
N LEU A 354 4.33 -13.93 -1.70
CA LEU A 354 4.09 -15.02 -0.74
C LEU A 354 5.38 -15.65 -0.23
N GLY A 355 6.39 -15.76 -1.08
CA GLY A 355 7.74 -16.22 -0.71
C GLY A 355 8.33 -15.32 0.38
N ILE A 356 8.30 -14.00 0.18
CA ILE A 356 8.80 -13.03 1.16
C ILE A 356 8.01 -13.08 2.48
N LEU A 357 6.69 -13.19 2.45
CA LEU A 357 5.88 -13.36 3.66
C LEU A 357 6.21 -14.68 4.38
N SER A 358 6.47 -15.74 3.62
CA SER A 358 6.85 -17.05 4.15
C SER A 358 8.23 -17.04 4.80
N LEU A 359 9.16 -16.20 4.33
CA LEU A 359 10.45 -15.98 5.00
C LEU A 359 10.26 -15.45 6.44
N GLY A 360 9.21 -14.68 6.71
CA GLY A 360 8.86 -14.27 8.07
C GLY A 360 8.43 -15.44 8.96
N VAL A 361 7.70 -16.42 8.41
CA VAL A 361 7.35 -17.66 9.10
C VAL A 361 8.60 -18.50 9.35
N ILE A 362 9.43 -18.68 8.33
CA ILE A 362 10.68 -19.44 8.42
C ILE A 362 11.60 -18.81 9.47
N TYR A 363 11.76 -17.49 9.45
CA TYR A 363 12.55 -16.77 10.44
C TYR A 363 12.04 -16.97 11.87
N TYR A 364 10.72 -16.92 12.07
CA TYR A 364 10.12 -17.21 13.38
C TYR A 364 10.45 -18.64 13.84
N VAL A 365 10.23 -19.63 12.97
CA VAL A 365 10.47 -21.04 13.29
C VAL A 365 11.95 -21.27 13.60
N LEU A 366 12.87 -20.76 12.78
CA LEU A 366 14.30 -20.94 12.99
C LEU A 366 14.76 -20.29 14.31
N ARG A 367 14.38 -19.03 14.56
CA ARG A 367 14.91 -18.25 15.68
C ARG A 367 14.22 -18.55 17.01
N PHE A 368 12.90 -18.70 17.03
CA PHE A 368 12.11 -18.76 18.26
C PHE A 368 11.57 -20.15 18.61
N VAL A 369 11.71 -21.12 17.69
CA VAL A 369 11.23 -22.50 17.92
C VAL A 369 12.36 -23.52 17.79
N LEU A 370 13.07 -23.54 16.67
CA LEU A 370 14.08 -24.55 16.37
C LEU A 370 15.36 -24.31 17.16
N ALA A 371 15.95 -23.10 17.11
CA ALA A 371 17.18 -22.81 17.85
C ALA A 371 17.06 -23.05 19.37
N PRO A 372 15.99 -22.59 20.07
CA PRO A 372 15.79 -22.90 21.49
C PRO A 372 15.72 -24.41 21.77
N ARG A 373 15.03 -25.17 20.90
CA ARG A 373 14.91 -26.64 21.04
C ARG A 373 16.23 -27.37 20.80
N VAL A 374 16.98 -26.98 19.76
CA VAL A 374 18.24 -27.64 19.37
C VAL A 374 19.34 -27.37 20.39
N PHE A 375 19.40 -26.15 20.93
CA PHE A 375 20.46 -25.72 21.86
C PHE A 375 20.03 -25.77 23.34
N GLY A 376 18.86 -26.33 23.65
CA GLY A 376 18.38 -26.56 25.01
C GLY A 376 18.22 -25.28 25.85
N TYR A 377 17.63 -24.24 25.28
CA TYR A 377 17.36 -23.00 26.02
C TYR A 377 15.93 -22.50 25.79
N VAL A 378 15.49 -21.58 26.65
CA VAL A 378 14.22 -20.86 26.51
C VAL A 378 14.51 -19.38 26.31
N LEU A 379 13.78 -18.75 25.40
CA LEU A 379 13.83 -17.30 25.18
C LEU A 379 12.76 -16.64 26.04
N GLN A 380 13.17 -16.05 27.17
CA GLN A 380 12.26 -15.28 28.02
C GLN A 380 12.26 -13.80 27.58
N PRO A 381 11.10 -13.23 27.22
CA PRO A 381 10.99 -11.80 26.96
C PRO A 381 11.19 -11.02 28.27
N THR A 382 12.21 -10.18 28.31
CA THR A 382 12.49 -9.23 29.40
C THR A 382 12.36 -7.81 28.88
N VAL A 383 11.60 -6.99 29.58
CA VAL A 383 11.53 -5.56 29.33
C VAL A 383 12.79 -4.91 29.89
N VAL A 384 13.43 -4.06 29.11
CA VAL A 384 14.63 -3.30 29.47
C VAL A 384 14.32 -1.83 29.28
N ASP A 385 14.54 -1.02 30.31
CA ASP A 385 14.47 0.43 30.21
C ASP A 385 15.78 0.97 29.61
N LEU A 386 15.67 1.81 28.59
CA LEU A 386 16.81 2.50 27.99
C LEU A 386 17.08 3.83 28.71
N SER A 387 18.31 4.35 28.56
CA SER A 387 18.72 5.63 29.17
C SER A 387 17.94 6.85 28.69
N ASP A 388 17.21 6.72 27.58
CA ASP A 388 16.33 7.76 27.03
C ASP A 388 14.87 7.65 27.55
N GLY A 389 14.60 6.74 28.49
CA GLY A 389 13.29 6.50 29.08
C GLY A 389 12.37 5.60 28.26
N SER A 390 12.83 5.06 27.13
CA SER A 390 12.04 4.12 26.32
C SER A 390 12.16 2.68 26.81
N GLN A 391 11.06 1.91 26.70
CA GLN A 391 11.04 0.49 27.03
C GLN A 391 11.23 -0.37 25.79
N VAL A 392 12.09 -1.38 25.90
CA VAL A 392 12.36 -2.32 24.81
C VAL A 392 12.27 -3.76 25.28
N THR A 393 11.77 -4.64 24.42
CA THR A 393 11.70 -6.08 24.70
C THR A 393 12.96 -6.77 24.21
N ARG A 394 13.55 -7.62 25.05
CA ARG A 394 14.69 -8.46 24.71
C ARG A 394 14.41 -9.90 25.06
N TYR A 395 14.90 -10.82 24.25
CA TYR A 395 14.78 -12.24 24.52
C TYR A 395 16.07 -12.71 25.17
N LYS A 396 16.05 -12.94 26.49
CA LYS A 396 17.17 -13.52 27.22
C LYS A 396 17.12 -15.03 27.12
N THR A 397 18.28 -15.62 26.83
CA THR A 397 18.49 -17.06 26.83
C THR A 397 18.61 -17.55 28.26
N ILE A 398 17.70 -18.43 28.67
CA ILE A 398 17.74 -19.13 29.95
C ILE A 398 17.94 -20.61 29.64
N ARG A 399 18.95 -21.22 30.26
CA ARG A 399 19.24 -22.65 30.11
C ARG A 399 18.62 -23.42 31.26
#